data_AF-A0A0L1J8R0-F1
#
_entry.id   AF-A0A0L1J8R0-F1
#
_cell.length_a   1.000
_cell.length_b   1.000
_cell.length_c   1.000
_cell.angle_alpha   90.00
_cell.angle_beta   90.00
_cell.angle_gamma   90.00
#
_symmetry.space_group_name_H-M   'P 1'
#
loop_
_entity.id
_entity.type
_entity.pdbx_description
1 polymer ?
#
loop_
_entity_poly.entity_id
_entity_poly.type
_entity_poly.pdbx_seq_one_letter_code
_entity_poly.pdbx_strand_id
1 'polypeptide(L)'
;MAQNILVNREVLYQARVFDLEEEWLRLPGVHARGNPQFPCHISSEKAVMIKQDISSAIRGMDIMRELKQLLGEDWPEKGVVRHDQYDRVKELLKQAKVKMIDQLAQSEDERVAWNKAWPFDD
;
A
#
# COMPACT_ATOMS: atom_id res chain seq x y z
N MET A 1 7.01 -8.74 6.81
CA MET A 1 6.81 -8.62 8.27
C MET A 1 5.53 -7.81 8.48
N ALA A 2 4.52 -8.34 9.18
CA ALA A 2 3.27 -7.63 9.42
C ALA A 2 3.42 -6.73 10.66
N GLN A 3 3.33 -5.41 10.48
CA GLN A 3 3.29 -4.46 11.59
C GLN A 3 1.91 -4.50 12.26
N ASN A 4 1.91 -4.40 13.59
CA ASN A 4 0.74 -4.55 14.46
C ASN A 4 -0.33 -3.48 14.13
N ILE A 5 -1.62 -3.83 14.21
CA ILE A 5 -2.76 -2.93 13.99
C ILE A 5 -2.67 -1.64 14.84
N LEU A 6 -2.10 -1.72 16.04
CA LEU A 6 -1.84 -0.55 16.89
C LEU A 6 -0.83 0.42 16.26
N VAL A 7 0.23 -0.11 15.66
CA VAL A 7 1.26 0.65 14.94
C VAL A 7 0.69 1.25 13.65
N ASN A 8 -0.13 0.49 12.91
CA ASN A 8 -0.78 0.99 11.70
C ASN A 8 -1.74 2.15 11.99
N ARG A 9 -2.43 2.12 13.14
CA ARG A 9 -3.26 3.24 13.59
C ARG A 9 -2.43 4.47 13.92
N GLU A 10 -1.28 4.27 14.57
CA GLU A 10 -0.35 5.35 14.90
C GLU A 10 0.17 6.07 13.64
N VAL A 11 0.51 5.33 12.58
CA VAL A 11 0.94 5.91 11.29
C VAL A 11 -0.16 6.77 10.64
N LEU A 12 -1.43 6.34 10.69
CA LEU A 12 -2.54 7.13 10.17
C LEU A 12 -2.73 8.44 10.96
N TYR A 13 -2.61 8.40 12.28
CA TYR A 13 -2.65 9.62 13.10
C TYR A 13 -1.47 10.54 12.79
N GLN A 14 -0.27 9.99 12.60
CA GLN A 14 0.93 10.76 12.24
C GLN A 14 0.79 11.40 10.85
N ALA A 15 0.26 10.68 9.85
CA ALA A 15 -0.04 11.24 8.53
C ALA A 15 -1.02 12.43 8.64
N ARG A 16 -2.08 12.29 9.44
CA ARG A 16 -3.04 13.37 9.67
C ARG A 16 -2.43 14.59 10.36
N VAL A 17 -1.47 14.38 11.26
CA VAL A 17 -0.75 15.47 11.93
C VAL A 17 0.08 16.27 10.91
N PHE A 18 0.65 15.63 9.87
CA PHE A 18 1.35 16.35 8.80
C PHE A 18 0.42 17.22 7.95
N ASP A 19 -0.72 16.70 7.53
CA ASP A 19 -1.70 17.49 6.77
C ASP A 19 -2.12 18.72 7.59
N LEU A 20 -2.31 18.54 8.90
CA LEU A 20 -2.68 19.62 9.82
C LEU A 20 -1.55 20.63 10.04
N GLU A 21 -0.28 20.21 9.99
CA GLU A 21 0.87 21.11 10.05
C GLU A 21 0.93 22.01 8.81
N GLU A 22 0.73 21.44 7.62
CA GLU A 22 0.69 22.18 6.34
C GLU A 22 -0.48 23.18 6.29
N GLU A 23 -1.61 22.83 6.90
CA GLU A 23 -2.81 23.67 6.98
C GLU A 23 -2.83 24.61 8.20
N TRP A 24 -1.90 24.47 9.15
CA TRP A 24 -1.97 25.10 10.46
C TRP A 24 -2.17 26.62 10.41
N LEU A 25 -1.32 27.29 9.61
CA LEU A 25 -1.39 28.73 9.41
C LEU A 25 -2.58 29.16 8.55
N ARG A 26 -3.39 28.25 8.01
CA ARG A 26 -4.61 28.57 7.26
C ARG A 26 -5.86 28.49 8.14
N LEU A 27 -5.76 27.93 9.35
CA LEU A 27 -6.90 27.73 10.24
C LEU A 27 -7.35 29.06 10.86
N PRO A 28 -8.64 29.44 10.75
CA PRO A 28 -9.15 30.71 11.30
C PRO A 28 -8.91 30.88 12.81
N GLY A 29 -8.99 29.78 13.58
CA GLY A 29 -8.75 29.79 15.02
C GLY A 29 -7.29 30.02 15.42
N VAL A 30 -6.35 29.66 14.54
CA VAL A 30 -4.90 29.90 14.72
C VAL A 30 -4.58 31.36 14.43
N HIS A 31 -5.14 31.90 13.34
CA HIS A 31 -5.06 33.32 13.01
C HIS A 31 -5.60 34.22 14.12
N ALA A 32 -6.79 33.91 14.66
CA ALA A 32 -7.40 34.67 15.74
C ALA A 32 -6.57 34.70 17.04
N ARG A 33 -5.64 33.75 17.20
CA ARG A 33 -4.72 33.65 18.35
C ARG A 33 -3.32 34.19 18.06
N GLY A 34 -3.11 34.84 16.91
CA GLY A 34 -1.82 35.44 16.56
C GLY A 34 -0.80 34.45 16.00
N ASN A 35 -1.26 33.39 15.31
CA ASN A 35 -0.41 32.41 14.62
C ASN A 35 0.63 31.72 15.53
N PRO A 36 0.20 31.04 16.61
CA PRO A 36 1.11 30.21 17.40
C PRO A 36 1.80 29.16 16.53
N GLN A 37 2.98 28.69 16.92
CA GLN A 37 3.64 27.57 16.25
C GLN A 37 2.83 26.28 16.38
N PHE A 38 3.00 25.35 15.44
CA PHE A 38 2.34 24.06 15.47
C PHE A 38 2.79 23.26 16.71
N PRO A 39 1.86 22.70 17.52
CA PRO A 39 2.18 22.16 18.84
C PRO A 39 2.85 20.77 18.81
N CYS A 40 2.86 20.09 17.66
CA CYS A 40 3.47 18.77 17.52
C CYS A 40 4.77 18.87 16.73
N HIS A 41 5.76 18.04 17.08
CA HIS A 41 6.99 17.89 16.32
C HIS A 41 7.14 16.44 15.92
N ILE A 42 7.07 16.16 14.61
CA ILE A 42 7.45 14.87 14.05
C ILE A 42 8.77 15.09 13.31
N SER A 43 9.73 14.18 13.46
CA SER A 43 11.00 14.31 12.74
C SER A 43 10.75 14.23 11.22
N SER A 44 11.49 15.03 10.46
CA SER A 44 11.43 15.03 8.99
C SER A 44 11.71 13.64 8.40
N GLU A 45 12.59 12.86 9.03
CA GLU A 45 12.88 11.48 8.65
C GLU A 45 11.64 10.58 8.74
N LYS A 46 10.89 10.63 9.84
CA LYS A 46 9.64 9.86 9.99
C LYS A 46 8.57 10.33 9.00
N ALA A 47 8.53 11.63 8.70
CA ALA A 47 7.62 12.18 7.70
C ALA A 47 7.86 11.56 6.32
N VAL A 48 9.13 11.47 5.91
CA VAL A 48 9.52 10.91 4.62
C VAL A 48 9.16 9.42 4.56
N MET A 49 9.45 8.67 5.62
CA MET A 49 9.08 7.24 5.68
C MET A 49 7.57 7.02 5.54
N ILE A 50 6.75 7.79 6.27
CA ILE A 50 5.29 7.66 6.21
C ILE A 50 4.76 7.99 4.81
N LYS A 51 5.28 9.05 4.18
CA LYS A 51 4.89 9.42 2.81
C LYS A 51 5.29 8.33 1.81
N GLN A 52 6.47 7.71 1.97
CA GLN A 52 6.92 6.59 1.15
C GLN A 52 6.04 5.35 1.33
N ASP A 53 5.67 5.01 2.58
CA ASP A 53 4.79 3.88 2.87
C ASP A 53 3.40 4.08 2.26
N ILE A 54 2.82 5.28 2.39
CA ILE A 54 1.52 5.62 1.77
C ILE A 54 1.61 5.48 0.25
N SER A 55 2.64 6.06 -0.38
CA SER A 55 2.83 5.97 -1.83
C SER A 55 2.98 4.52 -2.30
N SER A 56 3.68 3.70 -1.52
CA SER A 56 3.90 2.28 -1.83
C SER A 56 2.60 1.48 -1.69
N ALA A 57 1.80 1.78 -0.66
CA ALA A 57 0.48 1.18 -0.47
C ALA A 57 -0.50 1.53 -1.60
N ILE A 58 -0.54 2.80 -2.05
CA ILE A 58 -1.34 3.23 -3.20
C ILE A 58 -0.94 2.46 -4.46
N ARG A 59 0.37 2.39 -4.73
CA ARG A 59 0.89 1.63 -5.88
C ARG A 59 0.51 0.16 -5.82
N GLY A 60 0.61 -0.47 -4.65
CA GLY A 60 0.18 -1.85 -4.44
C GLY A 60 -1.32 -2.05 -4.72
N MET A 61 -2.17 -1.12 -4.26
CA MET A 61 -3.61 -1.17 -4.53
C MET A 61 -3.94 -1.06 -6.03
N ASP A 62 -3.24 -0.18 -6.76
CA ASP A 62 -3.47 -0.01 -8.19
C ASP A 62 -3.03 -1.24 -8.99
N ILE A 63 -1.90 -1.86 -8.63
CA ILE A 63 -1.48 -3.12 -9.27
C ILE A 63 -2.48 -4.24 -8.99
N MET A 64 -3.01 -4.36 -7.77
CA MET A 64 -4.06 -5.33 -7.47
C MET A 64 -5.34 -5.08 -8.28
N ARG A 65 -5.68 -3.81 -8.56
CA ARG A 65 -6.79 -3.44 -9.43
C ARG A 65 -6.53 -3.85 -10.88
N GLU A 66 -5.31 -3.63 -11.39
CA GLU A 66 -4.90 -4.05 -12.73
C GLU A 66 -4.95 -5.57 -12.89
N LEU A 67 -4.47 -6.32 -11.89
CA LEU A 67 -4.56 -7.78 -11.88
C LEU A 67 -6.02 -8.25 -11.91
N LYS A 68 -6.88 -7.64 -11.10
CA LYS A 68 -8.31 -7.95 -11.11
C LYS A 68 -8.94 -7.68 -12.47
N GLN A 69 -8.58 -6.59 -13.13
CA GLN A 69 -9.05 -6.28 -14.49
C GLN A 69 -8.53 -7.29 -15.53
N LEU A 70 -7.28 -7.74 -15.39
CA LEU A 70 -6.68 -8.72 -16.30
C LEU A 70 -7.36 -10.09 -16.21
N LEU A 71 -7.69 -10.53 -14.98
CA LEU A 71 -8.40 -11.80 -14.79
C LEU A 71 -9.91 -11.68 -15.07
N GLY A 72 -10.51 -10.50 -14.92
CA GLY A 72 -11.93 -10.28 -15.21
C GLY A 72 -12.84 -11.25 -14.44
N GLU A 73 -13.67 -11.99 -15.16
CA GLU A 73 -14.57 -13.01 -14.59
C GLU A 73 -13.83 -14.22 -14.00
N ASP A 74 -12.57 -14.43 -14.39
CA ASP A 74 -11.70 -15.49 -13.88
C ASP A 74 -11.00 -15.05 -12.57
N TRP A 75 -11.24 -13.84 -12.07
CA TRP A 75 -10.73 -13.38 -10.79
C TRP A 75 -11.32 -14.23 -9.65
N PRO A 76 -10.49 -14.83 -8.78
CA PRO A 76 -10.96 -15.66 -7.69
C PRO A 76 -11.58 -14.80 -6.59
N GLU A 77 -12.86 -14.44 -6.76
CA GLU A 77 -13.62 -13.74 -5.73
C GLU A 77 -13.62 -14.57 -4.45
N LYS A 78 -13.13 -13.97 -3.35
CA LYS A 78 -12.91 -14.63 -2.04
C LYS A 78 -11.96 -15.84 -2.09
N GLY A 79 -11.11 -15.94 -3.11
CA GLY A 79 -10.14 -17.03 -3.22
C GLY A 79 -10.72 -18.36 -3.70
N VAL A 80 -11.93 -18.37 -4.28
CA VAL A 80 -12.58 -19.58 -4.79
C VAL A 80 -12.54 -19.60 -6.32
N VAL A 81 -12.17 -20.75 -6.88
CA VAL A 81 -12.16 -21.01 -8.33
C VAL A 81 -12.93 -22.29 -8.60
N ARG A 82 -13.78 -22.31 -9.65
CA ARG A 82 -14.48 -23.53 -10.05
C ARG A 82 -13.49 -24.54 -10.60
N HIS A 83 -13.73 -25.82 -10.34
CA HIS A 83 -12.79 -26.89 -10.70
C HIS A 83 -12.47 -26.91 -12.21
N ASP A 84 -13.46 -26.68 -13.06
CA ASP A 84 -13.32 -26.62 -14.53
C ASP A 84 -12.51 -25.42 -15.03
N GLN A 85 -12.30 -24.41 -14.19
CA GLN A 85 -11.54 -23.21 -14.51
C GLN A 85 -10.16 -23.18 -13.82
N TYR A 86 -9.88 -24.13 -12.93
CA TYR A 86 -8.72 -24.11 -12.05
C TYR A 86 -7.39 -23.94 -12.80
N ASP A 87 -7.12 -24.79 -13.80
CA ASP A 87 -5.86 -24.74 -14.55
C ASP A 87 -5.69 -23.43 -15.32
N ARG A 88 -6.79 -22.94 -15.92
CA ARG A 88 -6.80 -21.68 -16.66
C ARG A 88 -6.54 -20.48 -15.73
N VAL A 89 -7.22 -20.41 -14.59
CA VAL A 89 -7.03 -19.33 -13.60
C VAL A 89 -5.62 -19.38 -13.02
N LYS A 90 -5.08 -20.58 -12.76
CA LYS A 90 -3.72 -20.77 -12.26
C LYS A 90 -2.67 -20.23 -13.24
N GLU A 91 -2.85 -20.48 -14.53
CA GLU A 91 -1.97 -19.92 -15.57
C GLU A 91 -2.06 -18.38 -15.65
N LEU A 92 -3.26 -17.83 -15.58
CA LEU A 92 -3.45 -16.37 -15.51
C LEU A 92 -2.80 -15.75 -14.26
N LEU A 93 -2.90 -16.43 -13.11
CA LEU A 93 -2.24 -16.01 -11.87
C LEU A 93 -0.72 -16.06 -11.99
N LYS A 94 -0.15 -17.05 -12.68
CA LYS A 94 1.30 -17.10 -12.96
C LYS A 94 1.75 -15.92 -13.82
N GLN A 95 0.99 -15.55 -14.84
CA GLN A 95 1.30 -14.37 -15.66
C GLN A 95 1.15 -13.06 -14.89
N ALA A 96 0.11 -12.96 -14.06
CA ALA A 96 -0.12 -11.85 -13.14
C ALA A 96 1.05 -11.67 -12.15
N LYS A 97 1.56 -12.77 -11.58
CA LYS A 97 2.72 -12.79 -10.69
C LYS A 97 3.93 -12.10 -11.32
N VAL A 98 4.30 -12.52 -12.53
CA VAL A 98 5.50 -11.99 -13.22
C VAL A 98 5.39 -10.48 -13.40
N LYS A 99 4.23 -10.01 -13.90
CA LYS A 99 3.96 -8.57 -14.08
C LYS A 99 4.04 -7.80 -12.75
N MET A 100 3.46 -8.35 -11.69
CA MET A 100 3.45 -7.74 -10.36
C MET A 100 4.87 -7.63 -9.79
N ILE A 101 5.67 -8.69 -9.89
CA ILE A 101 7.06 -8.70 -9.40
C ILE A 101 7.91 -7.70 -10.17
N ASP A 102 7.78 -7.63 -11.49
CA ASP A 102 8.52 -6.68 -12.31
C ASP A 102 8.17 -5.21 -11.99
N GLN A 103 6.94 -4.94 -11.55
CA GLN A 103 6.53 -3.59 -11.17
C GLN A 103 6.89 -3.24 -9.72
N LEU A 104 6.77 -4.17 -8.77
CA LEU A 104 6.91 -3.89 -7.33
C LEU A 104 8.31 -4.10 -6.79
N ALA A 105 9.05 -5.10 -7.29
CA ALA A 105 10.34 -5.43 -6.73
C ALA A 105 11.39 -4.40 -7.15
N GLN A 106 12.02 -3.78 -6.15
CA GLN A 106 13.08 -2.78 -6.32
C GLN A 106 14.48 -3.41 -6.21
N SER A 107 14.56 -4.67 -5.79
CA SER A 107 15.80 -5.43 -5.65
C SER A 107 15.62 -6.91 -5.97
N GLU A 108 16.73 -7.61 -6.21
CA GLU A 108 16.71 -9.06 -6.44
C GLU A 108 16.22 -9.83 -5.20
N ASP A 109 16.61 -9.38 -4.00
CA ASP A 109 16.15 -9.98 -2.75
C ASP A 109 14.62 -9.88 -2.61
N GLU A 110 14.04 -8.75 -3.02
CA GLU A 110 12.58 -8.59 -3.07
C GLU A 110 11.95 -9.51 -4.12
N ARG A 111 12.55 -9.65 -5.31
CA ARG A 111 12.05 -10.59 -6.33
C ARG A 111 12.02 -12.02 -5.79
N VAL A 112 13.07 -12.44 -5.09
CA VAL A 112 13.13 -13.77 -4.45
C VAL A 112 12.07 -13.90 -3.35
N ALA A 113 11.91 -12.88 -2.50
CA ALA A 113 10.90 -12.87 -1.45
C ALA A 113 9.48 -12.96 -2.01
N TRP A 114 9.17 -12.20 -3.07
CA TRP A 114 7.88 -12.27 -3.77
C TRP A 114 7.63 -13.63 -4.40
N ASN A 115 8.62 -14.22 -5.06
CA ASN A 115 8.50 -15.55 -5.63
C ASN A 115 8.20 -16.61 -4.55
N LYS A 116 8.89 -16.54 -3.41
CA LYS A 116 8.68 -17.47 -2.29
C LYS A 116 7.33 -17.27 -1.60
N ALA A 117 6.81 -16.05 -1.57
CA ALA A 117 5.53 -15.73 -0.95
C ALA A 117 4.31 -16.07 -1.83
N TRP A 118 4.53 -16.40 -3.11
CA TRP A 118 3.46 -16.66 -4.05
C TRP A 118 2.83 -18.05 -3.82
N PRO A 119 1.53 -18.14 -3.49
CA PRO A 119 0.94 -19.40 -3.05
C PRO A 119 0.41 -20.28 -4.20
N PHE A 120 0.55 -19.86 -5.46
CA PHE A 120 -0.13 -20.49 -6.61
C PHE A 120 0.80 -21.15 -7.64
N ASP A 121 2.09 -21.33 -7.31
CA ASP A 121 3.03 -21.98 -8.24
C ASP A 121 2.80 -23.49 -8.36
N ASP A 122 2.39 -24.14 -7.27
CA ASP A 122 2.21 -25.60 -7.11
C ASP A 122 0.77 -26.09 -7.21
#